data_AF-A0A7C5NU36-F1
#
_entry.id   AF-A0A7C5NU36-F1
#
_cell.length_a   1.000
_cell.length_b   1.000
_cell.length_c   1.000
_cell.angle_alpha   90.00
_cell.angle_beta   90.00
_cell.angle_gamma   90.00
#
_symmetry.space_group_name_H-M   'P 1'
#
loop_
_entity.id
_entity.type
_entity.pdbx_description
1 polymer ?
#
loop_
_entity_poly.entity_id
_entity_poly.type
_entity_poly.pdbx_seq_one_letter_code
_entity_poly.pdbx_strand_id
1 'polypeptide(L)'
;MKQLILNIITFLIIGNNSVLGQVQKDLLLKMNSDLNYLQEVIQSSHPSVYQYIGKSTLDSLFTKLQFKTSESLTKKELEKRIRLILSKIGCVHTYIVQPNRTTDKVFPLLFYAQNNDLFVIKDFEKEVDVNKRFKVLSINGNTSASIITKMKDYR
;
A
#
# COMPACT_ATOMS: atom_id res chain seq x y z
N MET A 1 43.63 28.62 -15.34
CA MET A 1 42.17 28.65 -15.59
C MET A 1 41.50 27.28 -15.59
N LYS A 2 41.97 26.29 -16.37
CA LYS A 2 41.35 24.94 -16.43
C LYS A 2 41.25 24.21 -15.07
N GLN A 3 42.31 24.23 -14.25
CA GLN A 3 42.30 23.62 -12.91
C GLN A 3 41.26 24.24 -11.96
N LEU A 4 41.07 25.56 -12.04
CA LEU A 4 40.14 26.29 -11.18
C LEU A 4 38.69 25.94 -11.51
N ILE A 5 38.37 25.84 -12.80
CA ILE A 5 37.05 25.43 -13.29
C ILE A 5 36.76 23.97 -12.90
N LEU A 6 37.75 23.08 -13.00
CA LEU A 6 37.59 21.67 -12.61
C LEU A 6 37.32 21.51 -11.10
N ASN A 7 38.01 22.28 -10.25
CA ASN A 7 37.79 22.24 -8.80
C ASN A 7 36.41 22.79 -8.41
N ILE A 8 35.92 23.84 -9.07
CA ILE A 8 34.58 24.39 -8.85
C ILE A 8 33.50 23.36 -9.25
N ILE A 9 33.65 22.71 -10.40
CA ILE A 9 32.72 21.65 -10.86
C ILE A 9 32.71 20.48 -9.87
N THR A 10 33.88 20.06 -9.38
CA THR A 10 33.99 18.94 -8.44
C THR A 10 33.33 19.27 -7.10
N PHE A 11 33.52 20.49 -6.60
CA PHE A 11 32.90 20.95 -5.35
C PHE A 11 31.36 21.04 -5.47
N LEU A 12 30.86 21.50 -6.61
CA LEU A 12 29.42 21.52 -6.93
C LEU A 12 28.82 20.12 -6.99
N ILE A 13 29.52 19.14 -7.57
CA ILE A 13 29.03 17.75 -7.66
C ILE A 13 29.00 17.10 -6.27
N ILE A 14 30.01 17.33 -5.42
CA ILE A 14 30.06 16.74 -4.07
C ILE A 14 29.00 17.39 -3.15
N GLY A 15 28.83 18.72 -3.19
CA GLY A 15 27.88 19.44 -2.36
C GLY A 15 26.41 19.09 -2.64
N ASN A 16 26.05 18.80 -3.89
CA ASN A 16 24.68 18.44 -4.25
C ASN A 16 24.28 17.04 -3.73
N ASN A 17 25.21 16.09 -3.71
CA ASN A 17 24.94 14.72 -3.28
C ASN A 17 24.71 14.61 -1.76
N SER A 18 25.43 15.40 -0.96
CA SER A 18 25.28 15.40 0.51
C SER A 18 23.95 16.01 0.97
N VAL A 19 23.46 17.06 0.30
CA VAL A 19 22.14 17.66 0.60
C VAL A 19 21.00 16.70 0.27
N LEU A 20 21.03 16.03 -0.90
CA LEU A 20 20.03 15.03 -1.28
C LEU A 20 19.99 13.85 -0.29
N GLY A 21 21.15 13.35 0.13
CA GLY A 21 21.23 12.28 1.14
C GLY A 21 20.67 12.68 2.51
N GLN A 22 20.89 13.93 2.92
CA GLN A 22 20.34 14.45 4.18
C GLN A 22 18.82 14.60 4.12
N VAL A 23 18.27 15.16 3.04
CA VAL A 23 16.83 15.29 2.83
C VAL A 23 16.14 13.91 2.82
N GLN A 24 16.74 12.92 2.15
CA GLN A 24 16.21 11.56 2.14
C GLN A 24 16.22 10.94 3.55
N LYS A 25 17.32 11.10 4.29
CA LYS A 25 17.43 10.60 5.67
C LYS A 25 16.37 11.21 6.59
N ASP A 26 16.15 12.52 6.51
CA ASP A 26 15.15 13.21 7.33
C ASP A 26 13.72 12.76 7.00
N LEU A 27 13.44 12.51 5.72
CA LEU A 27 12.14 11.98 5.29
C LEU A 27 11.90 10.58 5.87
N LEU A 28 12.90 9.69 5.82
CA LEU A 28 12.78 8.33 6.38
C LEU A 28 12.57 8.34 7.89
N LEU A 29 13.24 9.25 8.62
CA LEU A 29 13.04 9.41 10.06
C LEU A 29 11.61 9.84 10.39
N LYS A 30 11.06 10.80 9.64
CA LYS A 30 9.65 11.22 9.81
C LYS A 30 8.68 10.07 9.51
N MET A 31 8.92 9.31 8.44
CA MET A 31 8.09 8.15 8.10
C MET A 31 8.11 7.08 9.19
N ASN A 32 9.28 6.78 9.76
CA ASN A 32 9.40 5.85 10.88
C ASN A 32 8.67 6.39 12.14
N SER A 33 8.74 7.69 12.39
CA SER A 33 7.98 8.34 13.47
C SER A 33 6.47 8.21 13.29
N ASP A 34 5.96 8.44 12.07
CA ASP A 34 4.54 8.29 11.75
C ASP A 34 4.07 6.84 11.92
N LEU A 35 4.91 5.86 11.53
CA LEU A 35 4.61 4.44 11.73
C LEU A 35 4.55 4.06 13.22
N ASN A 36 5.46 4.59 14.04
CA ASN A 36 5.46 4.36 15.48
C ASN A 36 4.20 4.95 16.12
N TYR A 37 3.84 6.18 15.75
CA TYR A 37 2.63 6.83 16.23
C TYR A 37 1.37 6.05 15.82
N LEU A 38 1.30 5.58 14.57
CA LEU A 38 0.19 4.75 14.11
C LEU A 38 0.06 3.45 14.92
N GLN A 39 1.18 2.77 15.18
CA GLN A 39 1.21 1.56 16.02
C GLN A 39 0.70 1.87 17.43
N GLU A 40 1.19 2.94 18.05
CA GLU A 40 0.79 3.37 19.39
C GLU A 40 -0.72 3.67 19.48
N VAL A 41 -1.25 4.47 18.57
CA VAL A 41 -2.68 4.83 18.55
C VAL A 41 -3.55 3.60 18.35
N ILE A 42 -3.18 2.70 17.44
CA ILE A 42 -3.93 1.46 17.22
C ILE A 42 -3.94 0.60 18.48
N GLN A 43 -2.78 0.41 19.12
CA GLN A 43 -2.67 -0.47 20.29
C GLN A 43 -3.32 0.10 21.55
N SER A 44 -3.35 1.43 21.68
CA SER A 44 -3.93 2.12 22.85
C SER A 44 -5.43 2.39 22.71
N SER A 45 -5.91 2.64 21.49
CA SER A 45 -7.26 3.20 21.28
C SER A 45 -8.24 2.25 20.60
N HIS A 46 -7.77 1.20 19.90
CA HIS A 46 -8.67 0.29 19.21
C HIS A 46 -9.22 -0.81 20.15
N PRO A 47 -10.54 -0.92 20.35
CA PRO A 47 -11.15 -1.72 21.42
C PRO A 47 -10.90 -3.24 21.30
N SER A 48 -10.68 -3.73 20.08
CA SER A 48 -10.50 -5.16 19.79
C SER A 48 -9.23 -5.46 18.98
N VAL A 49 -8.15 -4.70 19.20
CA VAL A 49 -6.94 -4.77 18.35
C VAL A 49 -6.32 -6.16 18.29
N TYR A 50 -6.44 -6.94 19.37
CA TYR A 50 -5.85 -8.28 19.49
C TYR A 50 -6.86 -9.42 19.32
N GLN A 51 -8.07 -9.14 18.84
CA GLN A 51 -9.11 -10.18 18.70
C GLN A 51 -8.73 -11.26 17.68
N TYR A 52 -8.04 -10.88 16.60
CA TYR A 52 -7.68 -11.79 15.50
C TYR A 52 -6.17 -11.90 15.25
N ILE A 53 -5.36 -11.07 15.90
CA ILE A 53 -3.90 -11.05 15.78
C ILE A 53 -3.24 -10.89 17.16
N GLY A 54 -2.17 -11.63 17.42
CA GLY A 54 -1.40 -11.49 18.66
C GLY A 54 -0.54 -10.22 18.66
N LYS A 55 -0.33 -9.63 19.85
CA LYS A 55 0.50 -8.42 20.01
C LYS A 55 1.88 -8.55 19.37
N SER A 56 2.59 -9.65 19.64
CA SER A 56 3.93 -9.88 19.08
C SER A 56 3.94 -9.96 17.55
N THR A 57 2.89 -10.53 16.95
CA THR A 57 2.71 -10.58 15.50
C THR A 57 2.48 -9.17 14.95
N LEU A 58 1.61 -8.39 15.58
CA LEU A 58 1.34 -7.00 15.17
C LEU A 58 2.61 -6.14 15.28
N ASP A 59 3.33 -6.23 16.40
CA ASP A 59 4.60 -5.53 16.63
C ASP A 59 5.65 -5.91 15.56
N SER A 60 5.74 -7.19 15.23
CA SER A 60 6.65 -7.68 14.18
C SER A 60 6.29 -7.11 12.80
N LEU A 61 4.99 -6.98 12.48
CA LEU A 61 4.54 -6.39 11.22
C LEU A 61 4.94 -4.92 11.10
N PHE A 62 4.74 -4.12 12.16
CA PHE A 62 5.18 -2.72 12.18
C PHE A 62 6.70 -2.59 12.12
N THR A 63 7.43 -3.44 12.85
CA THR A 63 8.90 -3.45 12.83
C THR A 63 9.44 -3.75 11.42
N LYS A 64 8.82 -4.69 10.70
CA LYS A 64 9.19 -5.02 9.31
C LYS A 64 8.88 -3.90 8.31
N LEU A 65 7.98 -2.98 8.66
CA LEU A 65 7.62 -1.84 7.81
C LEU A 65 8.55 -0.62 8.02
N GLN A 66 9.36 -0.63 9.08
CA GLN A 66 10.32 0.44 9.35
C GLN A 66 11.35 0.55 8.23
N PHE A 67 11.63 1.77 7.82
CA PHE A 67 12.51 2.07 6.70
C PHE A 67 13.97 2.10 7.10
N LYS A 68 14.81 1.48 6.26
CA LYS A 68 16.27 1.60 6.31
C LYS A 68 16.74 2.74 5.40
N THR A 69 17.94 3.27 5.67
CA THR A 69 18.52 4.47 5.06
C THR A 69 18.66 4.47 3.53
N SER A 70 18.46 3.34 2.85
CA SER A 70 18.58 3.18 1.40
C SER A 70 17.30 2.76 0.68
N GLU A 71 16.17 2.61 1.40
CA GLU A 71 14.93 2.18 0.77
C GLU A 71 14.20 3.34 0.09
N SER A 72 13.80 3.14 -1.16
CA SER A 72 12.83 3.99 -1.83
C SER A 72 11.49 3.26 -1.85
N LEU A 73 10.47 3.88 -1.27
CA LEU A 73 9.10 3.35 -1.28
C LEU A 73 8.16 4.41 -1.82
N THR A 74 7.36 4.03 -2.81
CA THR A 74 6.31 4.94 -3.28
C THR A 74 5.21 5.05 -2.22
N LYS A 75 4.51 6.18 -2.17
CA LYS A 75 3.36 6.39 -1.29
C LYS A 75 2.31 5.27 -1.42
N LYS A 76 2.07 4.80 -2.64
CA LYS A 76 1.14 3.70 -2.95
C LYS A 76 1.57 2.38 -2.32
N GLU A 77 2.86 2.07 -2.38
CA GLU A 77 3.39 0.85 -1.79
C GLU A 77 3.38 0.91 -0.26
N LEU A 78 3.70 2.07 0.34
CA LEU A 78 3.54 2.28 1.79
C LEU A 78 2.10 2.06 2.23
N GLU A 79 1.15 2.70 1.53
CA GLU A 79 -0.27 2.54 1.82
C GLU A 79 -0.71 1.08 1.73
N LYS A 80 -0.27 0.37 0.69
CA LYS A 80 -0.58 -1.05 0.50
C LYS A 80 -0.07 -1.89 1.68
N ARG A 81 1.15 -1.62 2.16
CA ARG A 81 1.72 -2.31 3.33
C ARG A 81 0.96 -1.98 4.60
N ILE A 82 0.62 -0.72 4.85
CA ILE A 82 -0.20 -0.34 6.02
C ILE A 82 -1.56 -1.02 5.97
N ARG A 83 -2.26 -1.00 4.82
CA ARG A 83 -3.53 -1.71 4.63
C ARG A 83 -3.42 -3.20 4.96
N LEU A 84 -2.33 -3.84 4.56
CA LEU A 84 -2.07 -5.25 4.87
C LEU A 84 -1.84 -5.49 6.37
N ILE A 85 -1.27 -4.53 7.11
CA ILE A 85 -1.16 -4.65 8.57
C ILE A 85 -2.54 -4.49 9.21
N LEU A 86 -3.31 -3.47 8.79
CA LEU A 86 -4.64 -3.20 9.34
C LEU A 86 -5.64 -4.32 9.05
N SER A 87 -5.56 -4.99 7.89
CA SER A 87 -6.40 -6.15 7.57
C SER A 87 -6.23 -7.29 8.58
N LYS A 88 -5.04 -7.45 9.17
CA LYS A 88 -4.81 -8.47 10.21
C LYS A 88 -5.49 -8.16 11.54
N ILE A 89 -5.89 -6.91 11.77
CA ILE A 89 -6.72 -6.52 12.93
C ILE A 89 -8.15 -7.07 12.74
N GLY A 90 -8.62 -7.27 11.51
CA GLY A 90 -9.93 -7.85 11.22
C GLY A 90 -11.12 -6.91 11.50
N CYS A 91 -10.91 -5.59 11.46
CA CYS A 91 -11.94 -4.59 11.73
C CYS A 91 -12.26 -3.74 10.50
N VAL A 92 -13.50 -3.79 10.03
CA VAL A 92 -13.97 -3.02 8.85
C VAL A 92 -13.94 -1.51 9.05
N HIS A 93 -13.83 -1.03 10.29
CA HIS A 93 -13.77 0.39 10.64
C HIS A 93 -12.34 0.92 10.78
N THR A 94 -11.32 0.05 10.65
CA THR A 94 -9.91 0.43 10.79
C THR A 94 -9.22 0.37 9.44
N TYR A 95 -9.28 1.48 8.71
CA TYR A 95 -8.68 1.60 7.38
C TYR A 95 -8.07 2.98 7.18
N ILE A 96 -7.08 3.07 6.29
CA ILE A 96 -6.52 4.35 5.85
C ILE A 96 -7.26 4.88 4.63
N VAL A 97 -7.41 6.21 4.58
CA VAL A 97 -8.03 6.93 3.46
C VAL A 97 -6.96 7.76 2.76
N GLN A 98 -6.99 7.75 1.43
CA GLN A 98 -6.21 8.71 0.65
C GLN A 98 -7.03 9.99 0.50
N PRO A 99 -6.51 11.17 0.88
CA PRO A 99 -7.24 12.42 0.77
C PRO A 99 -7.58 12.79 -0.69
N ASN A 100 -6.74 12.38 -1.64
CA ASN A 100 -6.87 12.71 -3.06
C ASN A 100 -7.10 11.46 -3.91
N ARG A 101 -8.13 10.66 -3.61
CA ARG A 101 -8.53 9.59 -4.54
C ARG A 101 -9.05 10.25 -5.82
N THR A 102 -8.24 10.28 -6.87
CA THR A 102 -8.77 10.61 -8.19
C THR A 102 -9.55 9.40 -8.70
N THR A 103 -10.76 9.64 -9.20
CA THR A 103 -11.69 8.60 -9.68
C THR A 103 -11.33 8.10 -11.08
N ASP A 104 -10.19 8.51 -11.62
CA ASP A 104 -9.96 8.57 -13.07
C ASP A 104 -9.89 7.19 -13.73
N LYS A 105 -9.69 6.11 -12.96
CA LYS A 105 -9.70 4.73 -13.46
C LYS A 105 -10.36 3.78 -12.48
N VAL A 106 -11.67 3.62 -12.61
CA VAL A 106 -12.42 2.52 -11.99
C VAL A 106 -12.38 1.30 -12.90
N PHE A 107 -12.44 0.12 -12.30
CA PHE A 107 -12.57 -1.11 -13.08
C PHE A 107 -13.99 -1.19 -13.67
N PRO A 108 -14.16 -1.47 -14.98
CA PRO A 108 -15.44 -1.27 -15.68
C PRO A 108 -16.49 -2.36 -15.40
N LEU A 109 -16.14 -3.41 -14.64
CA LEU A 109 -17.07 -4.46 -14.27
C LEU A 109 -17.29 -4.52 -12.76
N LEU A 110 -18.54 -4.75 -12.37
CA LEU A 110 -18.90 -5.11 -11.00
C LEU A 110 -19.11 -6.61 -10.90
N PHE A 111 -18.52 -7.22 -9.87
CA PHE A 111 -18.59 -8.66 -9.65
C PHE A 111 -19.38 -9.02 -8.40
N TYR A 112 -20.07 -10.15 -8.47
CA TYR A 112 -20.59 -10.88 -7.31
C TYR A 112 -19.71 -12.10 -7.06
N ALA A 113 -19.24 -12.27 -5.82
CA ALA A 113 -18.37 -13.39 -5.44
C ALA A 113 -19.16 -14.44 -4.65
N GLN A 114 -19.15 -15.69 -5.11
CA GLN A 114 -19.82 -16.82 -4.44
C GLN A 114 -19.00 -18.09 -4.64
N ASN A 115 -18.73 -18.84 -3.55
CA ASN A 115 -18.02 -20.13 -3.60
C ASN A 115 -16.72 -20.12 -4.43
N ASN A 116 -15.89 -19.07 -4.27
CA ASN A 116 -14.66 -18.83 -5.04
C ASN A 116 -14.84 -18.54 -6.54
N ASP A 117 -16.07 -18.33 -6.99
CA ASP A 117 -16.39 -17.86 -8.32
C ASP A 117 -16.70 -16.36 -8.32
N LEU A 118 -16.38 -15.69 -9.43
CA LEU A 118 -16.76 -14.32 -9.71
C LEU A 118 -17.76 -14.31 -10.86
N PHE A 119 -18.87 -13.59 -10.68
CA PHE A 119 -19.91 -13.42 -11.69
C PHE A 119 -20.04 -11.93 -12.04
N VAL A 120 -20.12 -11.61 -13.33
CA VAL A 120 -20.36 -10.23 -13.78
C VAL A 120 -21.81 -9.87 -13.50
N ILE A 121 -22.03 -8.81 -12.72
CA ILE A 121 -23.38 -8.32 -12.40
C ILE A 121 -23.65 -6.92 -12.96
N LYS A 122 -22.61 -6.18 -13.34
CA LYS A 122 -22.73 -4.90 -14.03
C LYS A 122 -21.51 -4.67 -14.93
N ASP A 123 -21.78 -4.11 -16.09
CA ASP A 123 -20.77 -3.55 -16.99
C ASP A 123 -21.10 -2.07 -17.15
N PHE A 124 -20.15 -1.20 -16.78
CA PHE A 124 -20.31 0.24 -16.86
C PHE A 124 -20.09 0.77 -18.29
N GLU A 125 -19.38 0.03 -19.15
CA GLU A 125 -19.10 0.37 -20.55
C GLU A 125 -20.11 -0.26 -21.52
N LYS A 126 -20.89 -1.24 -21.04
CA LYS A 126 -21.94 -1.97 -21.80
C LYS A 126 -21.39 -2.79 -22.97
N GLU A 127 -20.17 -3.32 -22.84
CA GLU A 127 -19.56 -4.23 -23.81
C GLU A 127 -20.10 -5.68 -23.67
N VAL A 128 -20.57 -6.03 -22.48
CA VAL A 128 -21.02 -7.37 -22.11
C VAL A 128 -22.51 -7.37 -21.73
N ASP A 129 -23.27 -8.29 -22.30
CA ASP A 129 -24.67 -8.53 -21.91
C ASP A 129 -24.77 -9.28 -20.57
N VAL A 130 -24.75 -8.53 -19.47
CA VAL A 130 -24.76 -9.06 -18.11
C VAL A 130 -25.97 -9.95 -17.79
N ASN A 131 -27.06 -9.89 -18.57
CA ASN A 131 -28.22 -10.78 -18.39
C ASN A 131 -27.88 -12.26 -18.60
N LYS A 132 -26.79 -12.54 -19.32
CA LYS A 132 -26.27 -13.90 -19.56
C LYS A 132 -25.50 -14.49 -18.39
N ARG A 133 -25.34 -13.75 -17.27
CA ARG A 133 -24.72 -14.21 -16.01
C ARG A 133 -23.32 -14.82 -16.22
N PHE A 134 -22.43 -14.04 -16.81
CA PHE A 134 -21.07 -14.50 -17.11
C PHE A 134 -20.28 -14.83 -15.84
N LYS A 135 -19.73 -16.05 -15.81
CA LYS A 135 -18.73 -16.49 -14.84
C LYS A 135 -17.34 -16.12 -15.34
N VAL A 136 -16.56 -15.44 -14.52
CA VAL A 136 -15.16 -15.13 -14.80
C VAL A 136 -14.33 -16.38 -14.55
N LEU A 137 -13.62 -16.85 -15.58
CA LEU A 137 -12.70 -17.97 -15.44
C LEU A 137 -11.32 -17.49 -14.93
N SER A 138 -10.80 -16.43 -15.53
CA SER A 138 -9.56 -15.79 -15.09
C SER A 138 -9.48 -14.32 -15.50
N ILE A 139 -8.65 -13.55 -14.80
CA ILE A 139 -8.24 -12.20 -15.19
C ILE A 139 -6.71 -12.19 -15.23
N ASN A 140 -6.13 -11.86 -16.39
CA ASN A 140 -4.68 -11.87 -16.60
C ASN A 140 -4.03 -13.20 -16.14
N GLY A 141 -4.63 -14.34 -16.49
CA GLY A 141 -4.16 -15.67 -16.11
C GLY A 141 -4.38 -16.08 -14.64
N ASN A 142 -4.94 -15.21 -13.80
CA ASN A 142 -5.26 -15.55 -12.41
C ASN A 142 -6.71 -16.03 -12.32
N THR A 143 -6.94 -17.22 -11.75
CA THR A 143 -8.29 -17.76 -11.56
C THR A 143 -9.11 -16.92 -10.58
N SER A 144 -10.44 -16.94 -10.71
CA SER A 144 -11.35 -16.27 -9.77
C SER A 144 -11.08 -16.64 -8.30
N ALA A 145 -10.82 -17.92 -8.04
CA ALA A 145 -10.45 -18.40 -6.71
C ALA A 145 -9.15 -17.76 -6.17
N SER A 146 -8.13 -17.67 -7.02
CA SER A 146 -6.85 -17.02 -6.67
C SER A 146 -7.03 -15.53 -6.41
N ILE A 147 -7.83 -14.84 -7.24
CA ILE A 147 -8.13 -13.42 -7.08
C ILE A 147 -8.88 -13.17 -5.77
N ILE A 148 -9.95 -13.91 -5.49
CA ILE A 148 -10.73 -13.78 -4.26
C ILE A 148 -9.86 -14.02 -3.03
N THR A 149 -8.98 -15.03 -3.08
CA THR A 149 -8.03 -15.32 -1.99
C THR A 149 -7.09 -14.13 -1.75
N LYS A 150 -6.47 -13.59 -2.81
CA LYS A 150 -5.60 -12.41 -2.71
C LYS A 150 -6.35 -11.16 -2.21
N MET A 151 -7.62 -10.98 -2.57
CA MET A 151 -8.42 -9.84 -2.11
C MET A 151 -8.72 -9.90 -0.60
N LYS A 152 -8.85 -11.11 -0.03
CA LYS A 152 -9.05 -11.30 1.42
C LYS A 152 -7.84 -10.86 2.23
N ASP A 153 -6.64 -10.83 1.66
CA ASP A 153 -5.44 -10.35 2.36
C ASP A 153 -5.50 -8.85 2.69
N TYR A 154 -6.34 -8.08 1.98
CA TYR A 154 -6.48 -6.63 2.14
C TYR A 154 -7.83 -6.21 2.76
N ARG A 155 -8.58 -7.16 3.33
CA ARG A 155 -9.87 -6.91 4.00
C ARG A 155 -9.73 -6.72 5.50
#